data_AF-A0A655AR17-F1
#
_entry.id   AF-A0A655AR17-F1
#
_cell.length_a   1.000
_cell.length_b   1.000
_cell.length_c   1.000
_cell.angle_alpha   90.00
_cell.angle_beta   90.00
_cell.angle_gamma   90.00
#
_symmetry.space_group_name_H-M   'P 1'
#
loop_
_entity.id
_entity.type
_entity.pdbx_description
1 polymer ?
#
loop_
_entity_poly.entity_id
_entity_poly.type
_entity_poly.pdbx_seq_one_letter_code
_entity_poly.pdbx_strand_id
1 'polypeptide(L)'
;MADLCQQAGIYGKLAWEKTIPNWFFEPDIAADIVGNLLFGLFESDGWVSREQTGALRVGYTTTSEQLAHQIHWLLLRFGVGSTVRDYDPTQKRPSIVNGRRIQSKRQVFEVRISGMDNVTAFAESVPMWGPRGAALIQAIPEATQGRRRGSQATYLAAEMTDAVLNYLDERGVTAQEAAAMIGVASGDPRGGMKQVLGASRLRRDRVQALADALDDKFLHDMLAEELRYSVIREVLPTRRARTFDLEVEELHTLVAEGVVVHNCSPPFKQAEFDILYGKGISREGSLIDMGVDQGLIRKSGAWFTYEGEQLGQGKENARNFLVENADVADEIEKKIKEKLGIGAVVTDDPSNDGVLPAPVDF
;
A
#
# COMPACT_ATOMS: atom_id res chain seq x y z
N MET A 1 37.90 7.40 15.11
CA MET A 1 37.03 6.22 14.87
C MET A 1 36.11 5.92 16.06
N ALA A 2 36.64 5.82 17.29
CA ALA A 2 35.81 5.60 18.48
C ALA A 2 34.74 6.70 18.68
N ASP A 3 35.12 7.97 18.49
CA ASP A 3 34.20 9.11 18.65
C ASP A 3 33.05 9.09 17.64
N LEU A 4 33.33 8.73 16.39
CA LEU A 4 32.31 8.56 15.34
C LEU A 4 31.34 7.42 15.69
N CYS A 5 31.87 6.29 16.18
CA CYS A 5 31.04 5.18 16.65
C CYS A 5 30.18 5.58 17.86
N GLN A 6 30.68 6.45 18.75
CA GLN A 6 29.92 6.96 19.89
C GLN A 6 28.80 7.90 19.43
N GLN A 7 29.11 8.85 18.53
CA GLN A 7 28.12 9.75 17.95
C GLN A 7 27.03 9.01 17.18
N ALA A 8 27.40 7.95 16.45
CA ALA A 8 26.46 7.07 15.77
C ALA A 8 25.74 6.09 16.72
N GLY A 9 26.03 6.09 18.03
CA GLY A 9 25.37 5.22 19.00
C GLY A 9 25.69 3.72 18.88
N ILE A 10 26.71 3.35 18.09
CA ILE A 10 27.12 1.97 17.82
C ILE A 10 28.32 1.52 18.65
N TYR A 11 28.99 2.44 19.35
CA TYR A 11 30.13 2.11 20.20
C TYR A 11 29.72 1.19 21.36
N GLY A 12 30.43 0.09 21.55
CA GLY A 12 30.18 -0.88 22.62
C GLY A 12 28.95 -1.77 22.43
N LYS A 13 28.21 -1.63 21.31
CA LYS A 13 27.04 -2.47 21.00
C LYS A 13 27.45 -3.88 20.60
N LEU A 14 26.70 -4.87 21.08
CA LEU A 14 26.85 -6.26 20.65
C LEU A 14 26.26 -6.44 19.24
N ALA A 15 26.64 -7.51 18.55
CA ALA A 15 26.25 -7.71 17.15
C ALA A 15 24.73 -7.71 16.91
N TRP A 16 23.94 -8.17 17.90
CA TRP A 16 22.48 -8.19 17.85
C TRP A 16 21.81 -6.87 18.29
N GLU A 17 22.59 -5.92 18.81
CA GLU A 17 22.11 -4.59 19.24
C GLU A 17 22.47 -3.50 18.24
N LYS A 18 23.19 -3.86 17.18
CA LYS A 18 23.58 -2.92 16.12
C LYS A 18 22.33 -2.40 15.42
N THR A 19 22.33 -1.10 15.14
CA THR A 19 21.28 -0.38 14.43
C THR A 19 21.92 0.69 13.55
N ILE A 20 21.16 1.16 12.57
CA ILE A 20 21.47 2.35 11.80
C ILE A 20 20.90 3.55 12.56
N PRO A 21 21.67 4.64 12.74
CA PRO A 21 21.16 5.87 13.34
C PRO A 21 19.90 6.40 12.66
N ASN A 22 18.94 6.90 13.43
CA ASN A 22 17.64 7.35 12.90
C ASN A 22 17.76 8.47 11.86
N TRP A 23 18.77 9.33 11.96
CA TRP A 23 18.95 10.42 11.00
C TRP A 23 19.16 9.92 9.57
N PHE A 24 19.69 8.71 9.32
CA PHE A 24 19.76 8.13 7.96
C PHE A 24 18.38 7.91 7.31
N PHE A 25 17.30 7.95 8.09
CA PHE A 25 15.92 7.80 7.62
C PHE A 25 15.20 9.14 7.46
N GLU A 26 15.84 10.26 7.79
CA GLU A 26 15.28 11.60 7.57
C GLU A 26 15.21 11.91 6.06
N PRO A 27 14.14 12.56 5.59
CA PRO A 27 13.85 12.72 4.16
C PRO A 27 14.88 13.60 3.43
N ASP A 28 15.58 14.46 4.14
CA ASP A 28 16.59 15.40 3.65
C ASP A 28 18.01 14.81 3.56
N ILE A 29 18.24 13.61 4.08
CA ILE A 29 19.53 12.94 3.89
C ILE A 29 19.72 12.58 2.43
N ALA A 30 20.82 13.07 1.86
CA ALA A 30 21.20 12.84 0.48
C ALA A 30 21.39 11.35 0.16
N ALA A 31 20.93 10.95 -1.03
CA ALA A 31 20.93 9.56 -1.47
C ALA A 31 22.33 8.94 -1.55
N ASP A 32 23.35 9.74 -1.89
CA ASP A 32 24.75 9.31 -1.93
C ASP A 32 25.29 8.96 -0.53
N ILE A 33 24.89 9.69 0.53
CA ILE A 33 25.24 9.38 1.92
C ILE A 33 24.67 8.02 2.33
N VAL A 34 23.40 7.77 2.03
CA VAL A 34 22.76 6.47 2.30
C VAL A 34 23.40 5.36 1.46
N GLY A 35 23.67 5.64 0.18
CA GLY A 35 24.35 4.72 -0.74
C GLY A 35 25.73 4.32 -0.23
N ASN A 36 26.52 5.26 0.30
CA ASN A 36 27.82 5.00 0.89
C ASN A 36 27.73 4.12 2.16
N LEU A 37 26.71 4.31 3.00
CA LEU A 37 26.46 3.43 4.15
C LEU A 37 26.15 1.99 3.69
N LEU A 38 25.22 1.85 2.74
CA LEU A 38 24.86 0.54 2.18
C LEU A 38 26.08 -0.13 1.53
N PHE A 39 26.87 0.62 0.76
CA PHE A 39 28.13 0.13 0.21
C PHE A 39 29.03 -0.42 1.31
N GLY A 40 29.29 0.35 2.37
CA GLY A 40 30.15 -0.08 3.48
C GLY A 40 29.67 -1.39 4.14
N LEU A 41 28.36 -1.54 4.34
CA LEU A 41 27.75 -2.74 4.93
C LEU A 41 27.86 -3.97 4.03
N PHE A 42 27.50 -3.84 2.75
CA PHE A 42 27.53 -4.96 1.81
C PHE A 42 28.97 -5.33 1.42
N GLU A 43 29.87 -4.37 1.34
CA GLU A 43 31.29 -4.64 1.08
C GLU A 43 32.00 -5.24 2.30
N SER A 44 31.55 -4.99 3.53
CA SER A 44 32.13 -5.61 4.74
C SER A 44 31.63 -7.04 4.95
N ASP A 45 30.32 -7.23 5.02
CA ASP A 45 29.70 -8.49 5.46
C ASP A 45 28.65 -9.05 4.47
N GLY A 46 28.46 -8.38 3.34
CA GLY A 46 27.61 -8.87 2.27
C GLY A 46 28.23 -9.98 1.43
N TRP A 47 27.41 -10.58 0.58
CA TRP A 47 27.81 -11.61 -0.36
C TRP A 47 27.07 -11.48 -1.69
N VAL A 48 27.70 -12.00 -2.73
CA VAL A 48 27.11 -12.15 -4.06
C VAL A 48 27.13 -13.64 -4.39
N SER A 49 26.01 -14.17 -4.87
CA SER A 49 25.93 -15.56 -5.33
C SER A 49 25.17 -15.67 -6.63
N ARG A 50 25.45 -16.75 -7.36
CA ARG A 50 24.78 -17.10 -8.61
C ARG A 50 23.87 -18.30 -8.37
N GLU A 51 22.62 -18.18 -8.80
CA GLU A 51 21.65 -19.25 -8.81
C GLU A 51 21.94 -20.27 -9.91
N GLN A 52 21.32 -21.44 -9.82
CA GLN A 52 21.37 -22.46 -10.88
C GLN A 52 20.85 -21.96 -12.23
N THR A 53 19.92 -20.99 -12.20
CA THR A 53 19.37 -20.31 -13.38
C THR A 53 20.34 -19.30 -14.00
N GLY A 54 21.49 -19.04 -13.38
CA GLY A 54 22.41 -17.97 -13.74
C GLY A 54 22.00 -16.59 -13.19
N ALA A 55 20.87 -16.47 -12.49
CA ALA A 55 20.46 -15.24 -11.80
C ALA A 55 21.42 -14.90 -10.67
N LEU A 56 21.67 -13.61 -10.46
CA LEU A 56 22.47 -13.14 -9.33
C LEU A 56 21.57 -12.87 -8.13
N ARG A 57 22.16 -13.05 -6.95
CA ARG A 57 21.61 -12.60 -5.67
C ARG A 57 22.68 -11.84 -4.92
N VAL A 58 22.25 -10.79 -4.25
CA VAL A 58 23.08 -10.05 -3.30
C VAL A 58 22.42 -10.20 -1.94
N GLY A 59 23.21 -10.34 -0.88
CA GLY A 59 22.64 -10.36 0.45
C GLY A 59 23.60 -9.88 1.53
N TYR A 60 23.01 -9.64 2.69
CA TYR A 60 23.68 -9.19 3.90
C TYR A 60 23.12 -9.99 5.08
N THR A 61 23.99 -10.45 5.96
CA THR A 61 23.61 -11.34 7.06
C THR A 61 24.00 -10.72 8.40
N THR A 62 23.06 -10.69 9.35
CA THR A 62 23.27 -10.11 10.69
C THR A 62 22.51 -10.89 11.77
N THR A 63 22.91 -10.72 13.03
CA THR A 63 22.14 -11.20 14.19
C THR A 63 21.25 -10.13 14.81
N SER A 64 21.22 -8.92 14.24
CA SER A 64 20.31 -7.84 14.62
C SER A 64 19.14 -7.79 13.66
N GLU A 65 17.95 -8.11 14.17
CA GLU A 65 16.69 -7.99 13.42
C GLU A 65 16.46 -6.55 12.96
N GLN A 66 16.61 -5.60 13.88
CA GLN A 66 16.40 -4.19 13.61
C GLN A 66 17.33 -3.68 12.50
N LEU A 67 18.61 -4.07 12.51
CA LEU A 67 19.54 -3.71 11.43
C LEU A 67 19.10 -4.31 10.09
N ALA A 68 18.62 -5.55 10.07
CA ALA A 68 18.16 -6.18 8.83
C ALA A 68 16.95 -5.42 8.22
N HIS A 69 15.97 -5.06 9.05
CA HIS A 69 14.82 -4.27 8.61
C HIS A 69 15.22 -2.85 8.20
N GLN A 70 16.12 -2.21 8.94
CA GLN A 70 16.65 -0.89 8.60
C GLN A 70 17.36 -0.87 7.24
N ILE A 71 18.19 -1.87 6.95
CA ILE A 71 18.81 -2.04 5.62
C ILE A 71 17.73 -2.26 4.55
N HIS A 72 16.74 -3.13 4.82
CA HIS A 72 15.63 -3.36 3.91
C HIS A 72 14.87 -2.07 3.57
N TRP A 73 14.56 -1.21 4.56
CA TRP A 73 13.88 0.06 4.34
C TRP A 73 14.74 1.08 3.60
N LEU A 74 16.05 1.16 3.89
CA LEU A 74 16.94 2.04 3.13
C LEU A 74 17.07 1.61 1.67
N LEU A 75 17.04 0.30 1.38
CA LEU A 75 17.03 -0.20 0.00
C LEU A 75 15.77 0.25 -0.77
N LEU A 76 14.63 0.37 -0.09
CA LEU A 76 13.39 0.84 -0.72
C LEU A 76 13.51 2.29 -1.23
N ARG A 77 14.32 3.15 -0.58
CA ARG A 77 14.59 4.52 -1.08
C ARG A 77 15.22 4.55 -2.48
N PHE A 78 15.90 3.46 -2.86
CA PHE A 78 16.53 3.30 -4.18
C PHE A 78 15.68 2.47 -5.13
N GLY A 79 14.40 2.21 -4.79
CA GLY A 79 13.55 1.30 -5.55
C GLY A 79 14.02 -0.16 -5.48
N VAL A 80 14.99 -0.51 -4.63
CA VAL A 80 15.55 -1.87 -4.57
C VAL A 80 14.69 -2.76 -3.68
N GLY A 81 13.99 -3.71 -4.29
CA GLY A 81 13.28 -4.76 -3.57
C GLY A 81 14.22 -5.77 -2.92
N SER A 82 14.02 -5.98 -1.63
CA SER A 82 14.70 -7.04 -0.87
C SER A 82 13.72 -7.78 0.04
N THR A 83 14.14 -8.93 0.55
CA THR A 83 13.39 -9.71 1.54
C THR A 83 14.23 -9.88 2.79
N VAL A 84 13.64 -9.69 3.96
CA VAL A 84 14.27 -10.09 5.23
C VAL A 84 13.82 -11.51 5.54
N ARG A 85 14.77 -12.42 5.72
CA ARG A 85 14.52 -13.80 6.11
C ARG A 85 15.20 -14.05 7.42
N ASP A 86 14.52 -14.71 8.33
CA ASP A 86 15.14 -15.21 9.55
C ASP A 86 15.38 -16.72 9.43
N TYR A 87 16.41 -17.20 10.12
CA TYR A 87 16.59 -18.63 10.33
C TYR A 87 17.34 -18.90 11.64
N ASP A 88 17.06 -20.07 12.21
CA ASP A 88 17.84 -20.60 13.31
C ASP A 88 19.11 -21.28 12.75
N PRO A 89 20.31 -20.73 12.99
CA PRO A 89 21.56 -21.32 12.51
C PRO A 89 21.88 -22.66 13.16
N THR A 90 21.28 -23.00 14.30
CA THR A 90 21.48 -24.31 14.96
C THR A 90 20.92 -25.46 14.12
N GLN A 91 19.92 -25.16 13.29
CA GLN A 91 19.27 -26.10 12.36
C GLN A 91 19.99 -26.18 11.00
N LYS A 92 21.05 -25.38 10.79
CA LYS A 92 21.85 -25.35 9.55
C LYS A 92 23.19 -26.04 9.77
N ARG A 93 23.82 -26.43 8.65
CA ARG A 93 25.19 -26.94 8.67
C ARG A 93 26.13 -25.81 9.17
N PRO A 94 27.02 -26.09 10.14
CA PRO A 94 27.99 -25.11 10.61
C PRO A 94 28.86 -24.58 9.47
N SER A 95 29.16 -23.29 9.49
CA SER A 95 30.12 -22.69 8.59
C SER A 95 31.53 -23.12 8.98
N ILE A 96 32.41 -23.30 7.99
CA ILE A 96 33.83 -23.56 8.22
C ILE A 96 34.57 -22.26 7.93
N VAL A 97 35.17 -21.66 8.96
CA VAL A 97 36.00 -20.47 8.83
C VAL A 97 37.38 -20.80 9.37
N ASN A 98 38.41 -20.67 8.54
CA ASN A 98 39.79 -21.02 8.88
C ASN A 98 39.94 -22.43 9.47
N GLY A 99 39.23 -23.41 8.89
CA GLY A 99 39.26 -24.82 9.33
C GLY A 99 38.49 -25.12 10.62
N ARG A 100 37.91 -24.11 11.28
CA ARG A 100 37.09 -24.29 12.48
C ARG A 100 35.61 -24.28 12.13
N ARG A 101 34.85 -25.19 12.75
CA ARG A 101 33.39 -25.18 12.69
C ARG A 101 32.86 -24.04 13.56
N ILE A 102 32.19 -23.09 12.94
CA ILE A 102 31.53 -21.98 13.60
C ILE A 102 30.02 -22.13 13.42
N GLN A 103 29.29 -22.06 14.53
CA GLN A 103 27.84 -22.06 14.52
C GLN A 103 27.36 -20.92 15.42
N SER A 104 26.60 -20.00 14.83
CA SER A 104 25.89 -19.00 15.62
C SER A 104 24.85 -19.72 16.49
N LYS A 105 24.62 -19.19 17.69
CA LYS A 105 23.58 -19.68 18.62
C LYS A 105 22.34 -18.77 18.65
N ARG A 106 22.37 -17.68 17.89
CA ARG A 106 21.31 -16.67 17.84
C ARG A 106 20.59 -16.75 16.50
N GLN A 107 19.31 -16.39 16.48
CA GLN A 107 18.58 -16.19 15.23
C GLN A 107 19.36 -15.25 14.31
N VAL A 108 19.41 -15.62 13.04
CA VAL A 108 20.13 -14.88 12.01
C VAL A 108 19.11 -14.31 11.03
N PHE A 109 19.32 -13.06 10.65
CA PHE A 109 18.51 -12.32 9.70
C PHE A 109 19.34 -12.06 8.45
N GLU A 110 18.75 -12.37 7.30
CA GLU A 110 19.34 -12.24 5.97
C GLU A 110 18.50 -11.25 5.17
N VAL A 111 19.10 -10.11 4.82
CA VAL A 111 18.55 -9.22 3.80
C VAL A 111 18.98 -9.75 2.45
N ARG A 112 18.02 -10.09 1.60
CA ARG A 112 18.28 -10.70 0.29
C ARG A 112 17.65 -9.88 -0.83
N ILE A 113 18.49 -9.41 -1.74
CA ILE A 113 18.13 -8.79 -3.00
C ILE A 113 18.08 -9.88 -4.07
N SER A 114 16.95 -10.00 -4.75
CA SER A 114 16.70 -11.02 -5.78
C SER A 114 15.83 -10.45 -6.88
N GLY A 115 15.90 -11.08 -8.06
CA GLY A 115 15.40 -10.47 -9.29
C GLY A 115 16.48 -9.58 -9.89
N MET A 116 16.77 -9.80 -11.17
CA MET A 116 17.86 -9.08 -11.83
C MET A 116 17.59 -7.57 -11.91
N ASP A 117 16.33 -7.15 -11.98
CA ASP A 117 15.91 -5.76 -11.88
C ASP A 117 16.35 -5.12 -10.56
N ASN A 118 16.13 -5.78 -9.41
CA ASN A 118 16.58 -5.25 -8.12
C ASN A 118 18.11 -5.31 -7.97
N VAL A 119 18.75 -6.34 -8.50
CA VAL A 119 20.21 -6.49 -8.44
C VAL A 119 20.91 -5.41 -9.28
N THR A 120 20.38 -5.12 -10.47
CA THR A 120 20.86 -4.04 -11.33
C THR A 120 20.61 -2.69 -10.68
N ALA A 121 19.39 -2.42 -10.20
CA ALA A 121 19.07 -1.17 -9.50
C ALA A 121 19.98 -0.94 -8.26
N PHE A 122 20.29 -2.01 -7.52
CA PHE A 122 21.24 -1.95 -6.40
C PHE A 122 22.65 -1.60 -6.86
N ALA A 123 23.15 -2.23 -7.92
CA ALA A 123 24.48 -1.95 -8.47
C ALA A 123 24.63 -0.54 -9.06
N GLU A 124 23.53 0.02 -9.58
CA GLU A 124 23.47 1.39 -10.11
C GLU A 124 23.38 2.44 -9.00
N SER A 125 22.68 2.13 -7.91
CA SER A 125 22.37 3.08 -6.83
C SER A 125 23.44 3.16 -5.73
N VAL A 126 24.26 2.13 -5.59
CA VAL A 126 25.25 2.02 -4.51
C VAL A 126 26.66 2.02 -5.11
N PRO A 127 27.63 2.79 -4.57
CA PRO A 127 28.97 2.93 -5.15
C PRO A 127 29.79 1.64 -5.01
N MET A 128 29.71 0.74 -6.00
CA MET A 128 30.29 -0.60 -6.03
C MET A 128 31.81 -0.66 -6.28
N TRP A 129 32.62 0.16 -5.62
CA TRP A 129 34.07 0.24 -5.91
C TRP A 129 34.94 -0.80 -5.20
N GLY A 130 34.37 -1.51 -4.23
CA GLY A 130 35.06 -2.58 -3.52
C GLY A 130 35.14 -3.88 -4.32
N PRO A 131 35.96 -4.86 -3.87
CA PRO A 131 36.10 -6.16 -4.55
C PRO A 131 34.78 -6.89 -4.83
N ARG A 132 33.81 -6.86 -3.89
CA ARG A 132 32.51 -7.51 -4.10
C ARG A 132 31.64 -6.74 -5.07
N GLY A 133 31.62 -5.41 -4.95
CA GLY A 133 30.97 -4.54 -5.92
C GLY A 133 31.48 -4.73 -7.35
N ALA A 134 32.80 -4.79 -7.53
CA ALA A 134 33.43 -5.04 -8.83
C ALA A 134 33.04 -6.42 -9.40
N ALA A 135 33.04 -7.47 -8.57
CA ALA A 135 32.61 -8.81 -8.97
C ALA A 135 31.13 -8.84 -9.37
N LEU A 136 30.27 -8.09 -8.67
CA LEU A 136 28.86 -7.93 -9.02
C LEU A 136 28.70 -7.29 -10.40
N ILE A 137 29.33 -6.13 -10.61
CA ILE A 137 29.27 -5.39 -11.88
C ILE A 137 29.74 -6.26 -13.05
N GLN A 138 30.84 -6.97 -12.89
CA GLN A 138 31.36 -7.86 -13.94
C GLN A 138 30.41 -9.02 -14.28
N ALA A 139 29.66 -9.52 -13.30
CA ALA A 139 28.75 -10.63 -13.48
C ALA A 139 27.39 -10.22 -14.08
N ILE A 140 26.97 -8.95 -13.95
CA ILE A 140 25.65 -8.47 -14.40
C ILE A 140 25.41 -8.70 -15.90
N PRO A 141 26.29 -8.33 -16.84
CA PRO A 141 26.01 -8.45 -18.28
C PRO A 141 25.65 -9.87 -18.72
N GLU A 142 26.38 -10.87 -18.22
CA GLU A 142 26.08 -12.28 -18.45
C GLU A 142 24.78 -12.71 -17.74
N ALA A 143 24.59 -12.21 -16.52
CA ALA A 143 23.38 -12.46 -15.73
C ALA A 143 22.15 -11.67 -16.20
N THR A 144 22.25 -10.82 -17.22
CA THR A 144 21.08 -10.20 -17.85
C THR A 144 20.74 -10.85 -19.18
N GLN A 145 21.58 -11.76 -19.69
CA GLN A 145 21.30 -12.48 -20.91
C GLN A 145 20.17 -13.50 -20.70
N GLY A 146 19.23 -13.51 -21.66
CA GLY A 146 18.08 -14.42 -21.71
C GLY A 146 16.82 -13.90 -21.01
N ARG A 147 15.69 -14.58 -21.23
CA ARG A 147 14.42 -14.25 -20.58
C ARG A 147 14.44 -14.71 -19.12
N ARG A 148 14.40 -13.77 -18.18
CA ARG A 148 14.32 -14.03 -16.75
C ARG A 148 13.01 -13.52 -16.18
N ARG A 149 12.53 -14.17 -15.12
CA ARG A 149 11.41 -13.65 -14.33
C ARG A 149 11.91 -12.44 -13.55
N GLY A 150 11.26 -11.29 -13.73
CA GLY A 150 11.56 -10.08 -12.98
C GLY A 150 10.97 -10.13 -11.57
N SER A 151 11.32 -9.17 -10.73
CA SER A 151 10.67 -8.99 -9.43
C SER A 151 9.24 -8.46 -9.58
N GLN A 152 8.53 -8.28 -8.46
CA GLN A 152 7.20 -7.67 -8.44
C GLN A 152 7.20 -6.30 -9.14
N ALA A 153 8.27 -5.52 -9.00
CA ALA A 153 8.40 -4.19 -9.60
C ALA A 153 8.41 -4.21 -11.14
N THR A 154 8.65 -5.36 -11.77
CA THR A 154 8.59 -5.51 -13.22
C THR A 154 7.16 -5.57 -13.78
N TYR A 155 6.16 -5.75 -12.91
CA TYR A 155 4.77 -6.00 -13.30
C TYR A 155 3.83 -4.95 -12.69
N LEU A 156 2.75 -4.61 -13.40
CA LEU A 156 1.63 -3.89 -12.80
C LEU A 156 0.92 -4.78 -11.77
N ALA A 157 0.23 -4.17 -10.80
CA ALA A 157 -0.64 -4.87 -9.86
C ALA A 157 -1.63 -5.78 -10.62
N ALA A 158 -1.99 -6.91 -10.03
CA ALA A 158 -2.84 -7.88 -10.73
C ALA A 158 -4.21 -7.27 -11.05
N GLU A 159 -4.71 -6.47 -10.11
CA GLU A 159 -5.96 -5.74 -10.08
C GLU A 159 -6.08 -4.70 -11.21
N MET A 160 -4.95 -4.16 -11.67
CA MET A 160 -4.92 -3.19 -12.78
C MET A 160 -5.01 -3.84 -14.16
N THR A 161 -4.87 -5.17 -14.25
CA THR A 161 -4.78 -5.86 -15.54
C THR A 161 -6.02 -5.63 -16.37
N ASP A 162 -7.21 -5.84 -15.80
CA ASP A 162 -8.46 -5.75 -16.55
C ASP A 162 -8.78 -4.29 -16.91
N ALA A 163 -8.48 -3.34 -16.03
CA ALA A 163 -8.66 -1.90 -16.31
C ALA A 163 -7.84 -1.46 -17.52
N VAL A 164 -6.56 -1.84 -17.59
CA VAL A 164 -5.69 -1.51 -18.74
C VAL A 164 -6.15 -2.20 -20.01
N LEU A 165 -6.53 -3.48 -19.93
CA LEU A 165 -6.97 -4.22 -21.12
C LEU A 165 -8.29 -3.67 -21.69
N ASN A 166 -9.27 -3.36 -20.83
CA ASN A 166 -10.54 -2.78 -21.24
C ASN A 166 -10.34 -1.38 -21.84
N TYR A 167 -9.52 -0.54 -21.20
CA TYR A 167 -9.21 0.80 -21.71
C TYR A 167 -8.61 0.76 -23.13
N LEU A 168 -7.67 -0.16 -23.38
CA LEU A 168 -7.07 -0.33 -24.70
C LEU A 168 -8.06 -0.85 -25.74
N ASP A 169 -8.96 -1.75 -25.35
CA ASP A 169 -10.03 -2.28 -26.21
C ASP A 169 -11.03 -1.18 -26.60
N GLU A 170 -11.46 -0.36 -25.64
CA GLU A 170 -12.33 0.80 -25.87
C GLU A 170 -11.70 1.85 -26.79
N ARG A 171 -10.38 2.03 -26.69
CA ARG A 171 -9.60 2.89 -27.59
C ARG A 171 -9.36 2.25 -28.97
N GLY A 172 -9.70 0.98 -29.15
CA GLY A 172 -9.55 0.24 -30.40
C GLY A 172 -8.10 -0.18 -30.70
N VAL A 173 -7.22 -0.21 -29.69
CA VAL A 173 -5.82 -0.61 -29.88
C VAL A 173 -5.73 -2.13 -30.03
N THR A 174 -5.34 -2.59 -31.20
CA THR A 174 -5.20 -4.02 -31.46
C THR A 174 -3.90 -4.59 -30.90
N ALA A 175 -3.86 -5.91 -30.67
CA ALA A 175 -2.64 -6.60 -30.23
C ALA A 175 -1.48 -6.44 -31.23
N GLN A 176 -1.76 -6.42 -32.53
CA GLN A 176 -0.76 -6.19 -33.58
C GLN A 176 -0.17 -4.79 -33.51
N GLU A 177 -1.01 -3.76 -33.35
CA GLU A 177 -0.56 -2.37 -33.22
C GLU A 177 0.28 -2.17 -31.96
N ALA A 178 -0.20 -2.67 -30.82
CA ALA A 178 0.55 -2.60 -29.57
C ALA A 178 1.90 -3.32 -29.68
N ALA A 179 1.95 -4.51 -30.30
CA ALA A 179 3.22 -5.22 -30.52
C ALA A 179 4.18 -4.43 -31.43
N ALA A 180 3.66 -3.76 -32.46
CA ALA A 180 4.46 -2.91 -33.33
C ALA A 180 5.03 -1.69 -32.59
N MET A 181 4.25 -1.06 -31.71
CA MET A 181 4.68 0.08 -30.88
C MET A 181 5.72 -0.33 -29.84
N ILE A 182 5.53 -1.48 -29.18
CA ILE A 182 6.45 -1.99 -28.15
C ILE A 182 7.75 -2.53 -28.76
N GLY A 183 7.69 -3.11 -29.96
CA GLY A 183 8.84 -3.65 -30.67
C GLY A 183 9.40 -4.93 -30.05
N VAL A 184 10.73 -5.05 -29.97
CA VAL A 184 11.43 -6.31 -29.63
C VAL A 184 11.10 -6.87 -28.24
N ALA A 185 10.61 -6.03 -27.33
CA ALA A 185 10.20 -6.44 -25.99
C ALA A 185 8.83 -7.12 -25.97
N SER A 186 8.01 -6.99 -27.02
CA SER A 186 6.62 -7.44 -27.05
C SER A 186 6.49 -8.95 -26.89
N GLY A 187 5.33 -9.40 -26.39
CA GLY A 187 4.92 -10.79 -26.52
C GLY A 187 4.32 -11.09 -27.90
N ASP A 188 3.82 -12.31 -28.08
CA ASP A 188 3.23 -12.75 -29.34
C ASP A 188 1.83 -12.15 -29.55
N PRO A 189 1.63 -11.29 -30.57
CA PRO A 189 0.33 -10.68 -30.85
C PRO A 189 -0.75 -11.68 -31.27
N ARG A 190 -0.39 -12.88 -31.74
CA ARG A 190 -1.37 -13.93 -32.06
C ARG A 190 -2.12 -14.44 -30.82
N GLY A 191 -1.53 -14.26 -29.64
CA GLY A 191 -2.13 -14.60 -28.36
C GLY A 191 -2.99 -13.49 -27.75
N GLY A 192 -3.23 -12.38 -28.47
CA GLY A 192 -4.01 -11.23 -28.01
C GLY A 192 -3.23 -10.24 -27.14
N MET A 193 -3.91 -9.15 -26.73
CA MET A 193 -3.29 -8.03 -26.02
C MET A 193 -2.60 -8.44 -24.71
N LYS A 194 -3.22 -9.36 -23.96
CA LYS A 194 -2.65 -9.92 -22.73
C LYS A 194 -1.29 -10.59 -22.98
N GLN A 195 -1.08 -11.20 -24.15
CA GLN A 195 0.17 -11.91 -24.43
C GLN A 195 1.24 -10.92 -24.86
N VAL A 196 0.85 -9.90 -25.63
CA VAL A 196 1.69 -8.75 -26.00
C VAL A 196 2.24 -8.07 -24.76
N LEU A 197 1.38 -7.72 -23.80
CA LEU A 197 1.75 -6.96 -22.60
C LEU A 197 2.29 -7.83 -21.45
N GLY A 198 1.92 -9.10 -21.37
CA GLY A 198 2.43 -10.04 -20.37
C GLY A 198 1.39 -11.07 -19.93
N ALA A 199 1.61 -12.35 -20.29
CA ALA A 199 0.59 -13.39 -20.20
C ALA A 199 0.01 -13.63 -18.79
N SER A 200 0.82 -13.51 -17.73
CA SER A 200 0.34 -13.70 -16.35
C SER A 200 -0.05 -12.38 -15.69
N ARG A 201 0.78 -11.35 -15.84
CA ARG A 201 0.58 -9.97 -15.39
C ARG A 201 1.23 -9.06 -16.42
N LEU A 202 0.64 -7.89 -16.62
CA LEU A 202 1.16 -6.89 -17.55
C LEU A 202 2.54 -6.42 -17.08
N ARG A 203 3.51 -6.41 -17.99
CA ARG A 203 4.87 -5.95 -17.67
C ARG A 203 4.94 -4.43 -17.84
N ARG A 204 5.54 -3.76 -16.87
CA ARG A 204 5.62 -2.29 -16.83
C ARG A 204 6.41 -1.72 -18.01
N ASP A 205 7.51 -2.35 -18.38
CA ASP A 205 8.33 -1.95 -19.55
C ASP A 205 7.53 -1.92 -20.86
N ARG A 206 6.64 -2.89 -21.05
CA ARG A 206 5.78 -3.00 -22.23
C ARG A 206 4.62 -2.01 -22.19
N VAL A 207 4.00 -1.83 -21.03
CA VAL A 207 2.93 -0.83 -20.87
C VAL A 207 3.51 0.59 -21.00
N GLN A 208 4.73 0.83 -20.51
CA GLN A 208 5.45 2.11 -20.67
C GLN A 208 5.72 2.40 -22.13
N ALA A 209 6.30 1.46 -22.89
CA ALA A 209 6.54 1.64 -24.30
C ALA A 209 5.25 1.95 -25.08
N LEU A 210 4.12 1.34 -24.68
CA LEU A 210 2.82 1.63 -25.25
C LEU A 210 2.28 3.01 -24.85
N ALA A 211 2.41 3.39 -23.57
CA ALA A 211 2.02 4.70 -23.05
C ALA A 211 2.76 5.82 -23.78
N ASP A 212 4.08 5.69 -23.92
CA ASP A 212 4.94 6.65 -24.62
C ASP A 212 4.56 6.77 -26.10
N ALA A 213 4.31 5.63 -26.77
CA ALA A 213 3.97 5.61 -28.18
C ALA A 213 2.58 6.20 -28.48
N LEU A 214 1.65 6.07 -27.54
CA LEU A 214 0.28 6.61 -27.64
C LEU A 214 0.14 8.03 -27.06
N ASP A 215 1.17 8.54 -26.38
CA ASP A 215 1.12 9.75 -25.54
C ASP A 215 -0.08 9.70 -24.57
N ASP A 216 -0.19 8.59 -23.82
CA ASP A 216 -1.39 8.24 -23.08
C ASP A 216 -1.30 8.50 -21.57
N LYS A 217 -2.06 9.48 -21.10
CA LYS A 217 -2.09 9.86 -19.68
C LYS A 217 -2.58 8.71 -18.77
N PHE A 218 -3.61 7.98 -19.15
CA PHE A 218 -4.17 6.92 -18.29
C PHE A 218 -3.13 5.81 -18.06
N LEU A 219 -2.44 5.37 -19.12
CA LEU A 219 -1.38 4.37 -19.00
C LEU A 219 -0.20 4.89 -18.16
N HIS A 220 0.16 6.17 -18.30
CA HIS A 220 1.16 6.80 -17.44
C HIS A 220 0.73 6.84 -15.97
N ASP A 221 -0.53 7.18 -15.68
CA ASP A 221 -1.07 7.20 -14.32
C ASP A 221 -1.04 5.78 -13.71
N MET A 222 -1.39 4.73 -14.47
CA MET A 222 -1.29 3.34 -14.02
C MET A 222 0.17 2.93 -13.73
N LEU A 223 1.12 3.46 -14.49
CA LEU A 223 2.56 3.25 -14.29
C LEU A 223 3.16 4.09 -13.17
N ALA A 224 2.43 5.05 -12.61
CA ALA A 224 2.88 5.83 -11.46
C ALA A 224 2.73 5.07 -10.12
N GLU A 225 2.03 3.94 -10.10
CA GLU A 225 1.85 3.16 -8.88
C GLU A 225 3.16 2.52 -8.39
N GLU A 226 3.62 2.90 -7.20
CA GLU A 226 4.83 2.36 -6.57
C GLU A 226 4.56 1.31 -5.47
N LEU A 227 3.29 0.97 -5.24
CA LEU A 227 2.90 0.01 -4.21
C LEU A 227 3.39 -1.41 -4.53
N ARG A 228 3.82 -2.11 -3.48
CA ARG A 228 4.25 -3.50 -3.56
C ARG A 228 3.37 -4.37 -2.68
N TYR A 229 2.78 -5.38 -3.29
CA TYR A 229 1.90 -6.33 -2.62
C TYR A 229 2.68 -7.46 -1.97
N SER A 230 2.27 -7.81 -0.76
CA SER A 230 2.80 -8.93 0.01
C SER A 230 1.65 -9.85 0.43
N VAL A 231 1.93 -11.14 0.61
CA VAL A 231 0.91 -12.12 1.00
C VAL A 231 0.94 -12.30 2.52
N ILE A 232 -0.23 -12.23 3.15
CA ILE A 232 -0.38 -12.55 4.58
C ILE A 232 -0.09 -14.04 4.76
N ARG A 233 0.96 -14.35 5.52
CA ARG A 233 1.35 -15.74 5.81
C ARG A 233 0.57 -16.33 6.98
N GLU A 234 0.33 -15.52 8.00
CA GLU A 234 -0.29 -15.93 9.26
C GLU A 234 -0.94 -14.70 9.92
N VAL A 235 -2.06 -14.90 10.60
CA VAL A 235 -2.70 -13.91 11.46
C VAL A 235 -2.73 -14.49 12.86
N LEU A 236 -2.00 -13.86 13.78
CA LEU A 236 -1.93 -14.31 15.18
C LEU A 236 -3.14 -13.81 15.99
N PRO A 237 -3.53 -14.50 17.07
CA PRO A 237 -4.59 -14.04 17.97
C PRO A 237 -4.32 -12.65 18.55
N THR A 238 -5.38 -11.90 18.79
CA THR A 238 -5.28 -10.58 19.43
C THR A 238 -4.80 -10.68 20.88
N ARG A 239 -4.08 -9.65 21.33
CA ARG A 239 -3.59 -9.51 22.70
C ARG A 239 -3.89 -8.12 23.22
N ARG A 240 -4.10 -8.01 24.54
CA ARG A 240 -4.18 -6.68 25.17
C ARG A 240 -2.80 -6.02 25.16
N ALA A 241 -2.72 -4.85 24.54
CA ALA A 241 -1.51 -4.05 24.46
C ALA A 241 -1.90 -2.58 24.31
N ARG A 242 -0.96 -1.68 24.64
CA ARG A 242 -1.07 -0.27 24.27
C ARG A 242 -0.90 -0.17 22.75
N THR A 243 -1.82 0.55 22.10
CA THR A 243 -1.78 0.84 20.66
C THR A 243 -1.46 2.32 20.44
N PHE A 244 -0.97 2.61 19.24
CA PHE A 244 -0.69 3.96 18.77
C PHE A 244 -1.30 4.12 17.40
N ASP A 245 -1.69 5.34 17.06
CA ASP A 245 -2.21 5.70 15.75
C ASP A 245 -1.81 7.14 15.43
N LEU A 246 -1.81 7.49 14.15
CA LEU A 246 -1.48 8.83 13.65
C LEU A 246 -2.57 9.31 12.71
N GLU A 247 -3.05 10.53 12.94
CA GLU A 247 -3.92 11.20 12.00
C GLU A 247 -3.09 11.77 10.84
N VAL A 248 -3.50 11.42 9.61
CA VAL A 248 -2.87 11.86 8.37
C VAL A 248 -3.98 12.48 7.54
N GLU A 249 -3.80 13.75 7.19
CA GLU A 249 -4.75 14.52 6.40
C GLU A 249 -4.83 13.98 4.96
N GLU A 250 -5.99 14.15 4.33
CA GLU A 250 -6.32 13.77 2.94
C GLU A 250 -6.30 12.25 2.64
N LEU A 251 -5.14 11.60 2.79
CA LEU A 251 -4.93 10.21 2.38
C LEU A 251 -5.39 9.20 3.44
N HIS A 252 -5.53 9.65 4.70
CA HIS A 252 -5.88 8.78 5.84
C HIS A 252 -5.02 7.52 5.95
N THR A 253 -3.81 7.56 5.41
CA THR A 253 -2.94 6.40 5.23
C THR A 253 -1.52 6.76 5.61
N LEU A 254 -0.83 5.86 6.31
CA LEU A 254 0.57 5.99 6.70
C LEU A 254 1.35 4.70 6.42
N VAL A 255 2.67 4.76 6.45
CA VAL A 255 3.54 3.57 6.38
C VAL A 255 4.04 3.22 7.77
N ALA A 256 3.67 2.05 8.27
CA ALA A 256 4.14 1.49 9.54
C ALA A 256 4.87 0.17 9.27
N GLU A 257 6.12 0.06 9.72
CA GLU A 257 6.98 -1.14 9.53
C GLU A 257 7.11 -1.60 8.06
N GLY A 258 6.98 -0.67 7.11
CA GLY A 258 7.02 -0.97 5.67
C GLY A 258 5.69 -1.47 5.09
N VAL A 259 4.60 -1.37 5.85
CA VAL A 259 3.24 -1.69 5.41
C VAL A 259 2.41 -0.42 5.38
N VAL A 260 1.67 -0.25 4.29
CA VAL A 260 0.67 0.82 4.16
C VAL A 260 -0.53 0.47 5.05
N VAL A 261 -0.81 1.30 6.04
CA VAL A 261 -1.92 1.14 6.97
C VAL A 261 -2.80 2.38 6.94
N HIS A 262 -4.11 2.16 6.98
CA HIS A 262 -5.07 3.25 7.10
C HIS A 262 -5.11 3.70 8.58
N ASN A 263 -5.14 5.01 8.84
CA ASN A 263 -5.35 5.51 10.19
C ASN A 263 -6.75 5.13 10.68
N CYS A 264 -6.93 4.92 11.97
CA CYS A 264 -8.26 4.68 12.49
C CYS A 264 -9.01 6.03 12.49
N SER A 265 -9.62 6.40 11.36
CA SER A 265 -10.60 7.49 11.35
C SER A 265 -11.64 7.15 12.43
N PRO A 266 -11.76 7.96 13.49
CA PRO A 266 -12.73 7.67 14.52
C PRO A 266 -14.12 7.73 13.88
N PRO A 267 -15.05 6.82 14.19
CA PRO A 267 -16.43 6.96 13.78
C PRO A 267 -17.06 8.08 14.61
N PHE A 268 -16.74 9.34 14.31
CA PHE A 268 -17.37 10.50 14.96
C PHE A 268 -18.73 10.81 14.33
N LYS A 269 -19.61 9.82 14.31
CA LYS A 269 -21.05 10.06 14.20
C LYS A 269 -21.68 9.54 15.49
N GLN A 270 -22.05 10.45 16.37
CA GLN A 270 -22.89 10.13 17.52
C GLN A 270 -24.32 9.97 17.02
N ALA A 271 -24.96 8.86 17.38
CA ALA A 271 -26.36 8.62 17.11
C ALA A 271 -27.10 8.53 18.44
N GLU A 272 -28.05 9.43 18.65
CA GLU A 272 -28.98 9.37 19.76
C GLU A 272 -30.28 8.73 19.27
N PHE A 273 -30.77 7.73 20.00
CA PHE A 273 -32.05 7.09 19.71
C PHE A 273 -32.72 6.64 21.01
N ASP A 274 -34.05 6.72 21.01
CA ASP A 274 -34.85 6.26 22.13
C ASP A 274 -34.98 4.73 22.09
N ILE A 275 -34.73 4.05 23.21
CA ILE A 275 -35.03 2.63 23.40
C ILE A 275 -36.31 2.50 24.23
N LEU A 276 -37.33 1.88 23.65
CA LEU A 276 -38.62 1.63 24.31
C LEU A 276 -38.68 0.20 24.85
N TYR A 277 -39.07 0.06 26.12
CA TYR A 277 -39.21 -1.23 26.77
C TYR A 277 -40.21 -2.12 26.03
N GLY A 278 -39.80 -3.34 25.67
CA GLY A 278 -40.61 -4.30 24.91
C GLY A 278 -40.80 -4.00 23.42
N LYS A 279 -40.26 -2.90 22.89
CA LYS A 279 -40.34 -2.52 21.46
C LYS A 279 -38.97 -2.30 20.79
N GLY A 280 -37.93 -2.00 21.56
CA GLY A 280 -36.58 -1.77 21.03
C GLY A 280 -36.36 -0.32 20.57
N ILE A 281 -35.50 -0.13 19.58
CA ILE A 281 -35.15 1.18 19.03
C ILE A 281 -36.38 1.80 18.37
N SER A 282 -36.73 3.04 18.73
CA SER A 282 -37.85 3.75 18.12
C SER A 282 -37.41 4.49 16.86
N ARG A 283 -37.72 3.92 15.69
CA ARG A 283 -37.51 4.56 14.38
C ARG A 283 -38.22 5.91 14.30
N GLU A 284 -39.48 5.96 14.73
CA GLU A 284 -40.32 7.16 14.64
C GLU A 284 -39.82 8.25 15.59
N GLY A 285 -39.26 7.87 16.75
CA GLY A 285 -38.56 8.80 17.64
C GLY A 285 -37.36 9.45 16.96
N SER A 286 -36.52 8.65 16.29
CA SER A 286 -35.39 9.15 15.52
C SER A 286 -35.81 10.04 14.35
N LEU A 287 -36.90 9.71 13.64
CA LEU A 287 -37.43 10.53 12.55
C LEU A 287 -37.91 11.90 13.04
N ILE A 288 -38.51 11.97 14.23
CA ILE A 288 -38.93 13.26 14.81
C ILE A 288 -37.71 14.11 15.16
N ASP A 289 -36.71 13.54 15.82
CA ASP A 289 -35.51 14.29 16.22
C ASP A 289 -34.71 14.77 15.00
N MET A 290 -34.47 13.86 14.05
CA MET A 290 -33.78 14.20 12.79
C MET A 290 -34.61 15.17 11.95
N GLY A 291 -35.93 15.02 11.90
CA GLY A 291 -36.80 15.93 11.17
C GLY A 291 -36.78 17.35 11.76
N VAL A 292 -36.67 17.49 13.08
CA VAL A 292 -36.51 18.79 13.74
C VAL A 292 -35.13 19.38 13.47
N ASP A 293 -34.08 18.59 13.63
CA ASP A 293 -32.69 19.01 13.39
C ASP A 293 -32.49 19.49 11.94
N GLN A 294 -33.05 18.75 10.99
CA GLN A 294 -33.02 19.09 9.56
C GLN A 294 -34.08 20.15 9.18
N GLY A 295 -34.84 20.70 10.13
CA GLY A 295 -35.82 21.76 9.88
C GLY A 295 -37.04 21.36 9.03
N LEU A 296 -37.28 20.07 8.86
CA LEU A 296 -38.45 19.51 8.16
C LEU A 296 -39.69 19.48 9.08
N ILE A 297 -39.48 19.22 10.37
CA ILE A 297 -40.52 19.25 11.41
C ILE A 297 -40.34 20.52 12.23
N ARG A 298 -41.41 21.31 12.37
CA ARG A 298 -41.42 22.52 13.21
C ARG A 298 -41.86 22.19 14.62
N LYS A 299 -41.09 22.67 15.60
CA LYS A 299 -41.40 22.57 17.03
C LYS A 299 -41.82 23.94 17.57
N SER A 300 -43.09 24.08 17.94
CA SER A 300 -43.65 25.29 18.56
C SER A 300 -44.07 24.99 20.00
N GLY A 301 -43.14 25.21 20.94
CA GLY A 301 -43.32 24.81 22.33
C GLY A 301 -43.33 23.29 22.48
N ALA A 302 -44.47 22.74 22.91
CA ALA A 302 -44.69 21.29 23.02
C ALA A 302 -45.28 20.67 21.73
N TRP A 303 -45.63 21.46 20.71
CA TRP A 303 -46.27 20.96 19.50
C TRP A 303 -45.27 20.65 18.39
N PHE A 304 -45.46 19.52 17.70
CA PHE A 304 -44.73 19.13 16.49
C PHE A 304 -45.64 19.24 15.26
N THR A 305 -45.16 19.86 14.19
CA THR A 305 -45.93 20.11 12.97
C THR A 305 -45.07 19.83 11.74
N TYR A 306 -45.64 19.12 10.77
CA TYR A 306 -45.02 18.79 9.49
C TYR A 306 -45.92 19.29 8.36
N GLU A 307 -45.40 20.15 7.47
CA GLU A 307 -46.12 20.73 6.31
C GLU A 307 -47.54 21.29 6.59
N GLY A 308 -47.78 21.76 7.81
CA GLY A 308 -49.07 22.32 8.24
C GLY A 308 -49.98 21.33 8.98
N GLU A 309 -49.63 20.04 8.98
CA GLU A 309 -50.30 18.99 9.74
C GLU A 309 -49.69 18.85 11.15
N GLN A 310 -50.56 18.73 12.16
CA GLN A 310 -50.13 18.57 13.54
C GLN A 310 -49.84 17.09 13.84
N LEU A 311 -48.56 16.77 14.02
CA LEU A 311 -48.14 15.43 14.43
C LEU A 311 -48.56 15.12 15.88
N GLY A 312 -48.58 16.14 16.75
CA GLY A 312 -49.11 16.00 18.11
C GLY A 312 -48.42 16.89 19.15
N GLN A 313 -49.01 16.93 20.34
CA GLN A 313 -48.46 17.62 21.51
C GLN A 313 -47.56 16.67 22.31
N GLY A 314 -46.25 16.94 22.34
CA GLY A 314 -45.24 16.10 22.96
C GLY A 314 -44.71 15.01 22.03
N LYS A 315 -43.47 14.58 22.27
CA LYS A 315 -42.75 13.62 21.41
C LYS A 315 -43.46 12.26 21.35
N GLU A 316 -44.11 11.84 22.43
CA GLU A 316 -44.84 10.57 22.49
C GLU A 316 -46.08 10.55 21.61
N ASN A 317 -46.87 11.61 21.60
CA ASN A 317 -48.05 11.72 20.74
C ASN A 317 -47.66 11.85 19.26
N ALA A 318 -46.61 12.62 18.96
CA ALA A 318 -46.05 12.70 17.61
C ALA A 318 -45.53 11.34 17.13
N ARG A 319 -44.93 10.54 18.02
CA ARG A 319 -44.49 9.18 17.71
C ARG A 319 -45.67 8.28 17.39
N ASN A 320 -46.71 8.28 18.21
CA ASN A 320 -47.91 7.46 17.97
C ASN A 320 -48.59 7.83 16.65
N PHE A 321 -48.65 9.13 16.32
CA PHE A 321 -49.14 9.58 15.02
C PHE A 321 -48.35 8.98 13.85
N LEU A 322 -47.00 8.99 13.90
CA LEU A 322 -46.16 8.40 12.85
C LEU A 322 -46.25 6.86 12.79
N VAL A 323 -46.53 6.20 13.92
CA VAL A 323 -46.81 4.76 13.96
C VAL A 323 -48.14 4.44 13.27
N GLU A 324 -49.16 5.29 13.46
CA GLU A 324 -50.48 5.13 12.86
C GLU A 324 -50.52 5.56 11.38
N ASN A 325 -49.66 6.50 10.97
CA ASN A 325 -49.56 7.06 9.63
C ASN A 325 -48.16 6.80 9.04
N ALA A 326 -47.93 5.55 8.65
CA ALA A 326 -46.62 5.08 8.14
C ALA A 326 -46.22 5.76 6.81
N ASP A 327 -47.20 6.17 6.00
CA ASP A 327 -47.00 6.94 4.78
C ASP A 327 -46.32 8.28 5.05
N VAL A 328 -46.76 9.01 6.08
CA VAL A 328 -46.14 10.27 6.51
C VAL A 328 -44.72 10.02 7.06
N ALA A 329 -44.53 8.94 7.82
CA ALA A 329 -43.22 8.58 8.36
C ALA A 329 -42.19 8.26 7.25
N ASP A 330 -42.60 7.51 6.22
CA ASP A 330 -41.76 7.16 5.08
C ASP A 330 -41.40 8.38 4.23
N GLU A 331 -42.36 9.32 4.06
CA GLU A 331 -42.12 10.59 3.38
C GLU A 331 -41.07 11.44 4.12
N ILE A 332 -41.21 11.58 5.45
CA ILE A 332 -40.25 12.30 6.29
C ILE A 332 -38.87 11.63 6.20
N GLU A 333 -38.79 10.31 6.28
CA GLU A 333 -37.52 9.58 6.15
C GLU A 333 -36.85 9.83 4.80
N LYS A 334 -37.63 9.79 3.71
CA LYS A 334 -37.13 10.06 2.36
C LYS A 334 -36.55 11.49 2.25
N LYS A 335 -37.28 12.50 2.73
CA LYS A 335 -36.83 13.90 2.71
C LYS A 335 -35.58 14.12 3.57
N ILE A 336 -35.49 13.47 4.73
CA ILE A 336 -34.28 13.50 5.59
C ILE A 336 -33.08 12.90 4.82
N LYS A 337 -33.27 11.73 4.21
CA LYS A 337 -32.23 11.03 3.44
C LYS A 337 -31.74 11.85 2.25
N GLU A 338 -32.66 12.41 1.47
CA GLU A 338 -32.34 13.29 0.32
C GLU A 338 -31.55 14.52 0.77
N LYS A 339 -31.98 15.17 1.86
CA LYS A 339 -31.31 16.35 2.41
C LYS A 339 -29.90 16.05 2.95
N LEU A 340 -29.69 14.84 3.48
CA LEU A 340 -28.40 14.36 3.97
C LEU A 340 -27.54 13.69 2.88
N GLY A 341 -28.03 13.58 1.63
CA GLY A 341 -27.32 12.91 0.54
C GLY A 341 -27.17 11.39 0.73
N ILE A 342 -28.05 10.76 1.51
CA ILE A 342 -27.99 9.33 1.85
C ILE A 342 -28.97 8.55 0.97
N GLY A 343 -28.45 7.88 -0.07
CA GLY A 343 -29.24 7.03 -0.95
C GLY A 343 -28.62 6.93 -2.33
N ALA A 344 -28.95 5.88 -3.09
CA ALA A 344 -28.49 5.74 -4.47
C ALA A 344 -29.21 6.78 -5.35
N VAL A 345 -28.49 7.81 -5.79
CA VAL A 345 -28.95 8.65 -6.89
C VAL A 345 -28.73 7.84 -8.17
N VAL A 346 -29.80 7.30 -8.75
CA VAL A 346 -29.73 6.76 -10.11
C VAL A 346 -29.74 7.96 -11.05
N THR A 347 -28.56 8.40 -11.47
CA THR A 347 -28.41 9.39 -12.54
C THR A 347 -28.47 8.66 -13.88
N ASP A 348 -29.63 8.63 -14.53
CA ASP A 348 -29.81 8.17 -15.92
C ASP A 348 -29.38 9.24 -16.95
N ASP A 349 -28.33 10.02 -16.67
CA ASP A 349 -27.79 11.01 -17.61
C ASP A 349 -26.31 10.72 -17.93
N PRO A 350 -25.98 10.21 -19.13
CA PRO A 350 -24.61 9.92 -19.54
C PRO A 350 -23.78 11.17 -19.86
N SER A 351 -24.29 12.39 -19.65
CA SER A 351 -23.62 13.63 -20.03
C SER A 351 -23.25 14.57 -18.88
N ASN A 352 -23.45 14.15 -17.62
CA ASN A 352 -23.10 14.96 -16.46
C ASN A 352 -21.84 14.44 -15.76
N ASP A 353 -20.67 14.93 -16.17
CA ASP A 353 -19.40 14.85 -15.40
C ASP A 353 -19.45 15.76 -14.15
N GLY A 354 -20.57 15.71 -13.43
CA GLY A 354 -20.82 16.50 -12.25
C GLY A 354 -20.00 15.97 -11.09
N VAL A 355 -18.82 16.58 -10.88
CA VAL A 355 -18.19 16.66 -9.56
C VAL A 355 -19.31 16.94 -8.55
N LEU A 356 -19.64 15.94 -7.74
CA LEU A 356 -20.52 16.17 -6.60
C LEU A 356 -19.85 17.26 -5.77
N PRO A 357 -20.52 18.40 -5.50
CA PRO A 357 -19.93 19.40 -4.64
C PRO A 357 -19.55 18.71 -3.33
N ALA A 358 -18.33 19.00 -2.86
CA ALA A 358 -17.86 18.53 -1.57
C ALA A 358 -18.99 18.75 -0.55
N PRO A 359 -19.32 17.75 0.28
CA PRO A 359 -20.30 17.96 1.32
C PRO A 359 -19.80 19.15 2.15
N VAL A 360 -20.64 20.19 2.21
CA VAL A 360 -20.61 21.34 3.12
C VAL A 360 -19.46 21.30 4.14
N ASP A 361 -18.55 22.29 4.06
CA ASP A 361 -17.63 22.60 5.16
C ASP A 361 -18.43 22.71 6.47
N PHE A 362 -18.11 21.84 7.42
CA PHE A 362 -18.66 21.86 8.78
C PHE A 362 -17.55 22.13 9.79
#